data_AF-A0A847CMH9-F1
#
_entry.id   AF-A0A847CMH9-F1
#
_cell.length_a   1.000
_cell.length_b   1.000
_cell.length_c   1.000
_cell.angle_alpha   90.00
_cell.angle_beta   90.00
_cell.angle_gamma   90.00
#
_symmetry.space_group_name_H-M   'P 1'
#
loop_
_entity.id
_entity.type
_entity.pdbx_description
1 polymer ?
#
loop_
_entity_poly.entity_id
_entity_poly.type
_entity_poly.pdbx_seq_one_letter_code
_entity_poly.pdbx_strand_id
1 'polypeptide(L)'
;MVKVSPEEEGQLLALALQYKVTVPKLLVDSALAGGAAAAAANESVRHEVIAQMFATHRLLAGLANNVNQMAKATNATGSVQAEMVATLTKVREVADHIDRFVDELSEASS
;
A
#
# COMPACT_ATOMS: atom_id res chain seq x y z
N MET A 1 34.71 -9.83 -6.36
CA MET A 1 34.13 -8.82 -7.27
C MET A 1 33.48 -9.56 -8.43
N VAL A 2 32.24 -9.21 -8.77
CA VAL A 2 31.58 -9.70 -9.99
C VAL A 2 32.22 -8.97 -11.17
N LYS A 3 32.66 -9.71 -12.19
CA LYS A 3 33.17 -9.11 -13.44
C LYS A 3 32.02 -8.98 -14.42
N VAL A 4 31.86 -7.79 -14.98
CA VAL A 4 30.89 -7.48 -16.02
C VAL A 4 31.62 -6.80 -17.17
N SER A 5 31.12 -7.02 -18.38
CA SER A 5 31.51 -6.24 -19.56
C SER A 5 30.97 -4.81 -19.47
N PRO A 6 31.52 -3.85 -20.23
CA PRO A 6 31.00 -2.49 -20.27
C PRO A 6 29.52 -2.40 -20.68
N GLU A 7 29.08 -3.33 -21.53
CA GLU A 7 27.70 -3.39 -22.01
C GLU A 7 26.74 -3.90 -20.91
N GLU A 8 27.13 -4.94 -20.19
CA GLU A 8 26.40 -5.43 -19.01
C GLU A 8 26.38 -4.38 -17.88
N GLU A 9 27.46 -3.64 -17.69
CA GLU A 9 27.52 -2.53 -16.73
C GLU A 9 26.52 -1.42 -17.09
N GLY A 10 26.42 -1.07 -18.37
CA GLY A 10 25.43 -0.11 -18.87
C GLY A 10 23.99 -0.57 -18.62
N GLN A 11 23.70 -1.85 -18.86
CA GLN A 11 22.38 -2.45 -18.60
C GLN A 11 22.05 -2.44 -17.09
N LEU A 12 23.01 -2.81 -16.24
CA LEU A 12 22.83 -2.80 -14.79
C LEU A 12 22.60 -1.38 -14.26
N LEU A 13 23.31 -0.38 -14.79
CA LEU A 13 23.11 1.03 -14.43
C LEU A 13 21.73 1.53 -14.84
N ALA A 14 21.28 1.21 -16.06
CA ALA A 14 19.95 1.58 -16.52
C ALA A 14 18.85 0.95 -15.64
N LEU A 15 19.00 -0.32 -15.28
CA LEU A 15 18.06 -1.04 -14.43
C LEU A 15 18.07 -0.51 -12.98
N ALA A 16 19.24 -0.22 -12.44
CA ALA A 16 19.39 0.37 -11.11
C ALA A 16 18.75 1.78 -11.04
N LEU A 17 18.89 2.57 -12.10
CA LEU A 17 18.24 3.88 -12.23
C LEU A 17 16.71 3.74 -12.29
N GLN A 18 16.20 2.80 -13.08
CA GLN A 18 14.77 2.49 -13.18
C GLN A 18 14.15 2.18 -11.81
N TYR A 19 14.85 1.36 -11.00
CA TYR A 19 14.40 0.99 -9.66
C TYR A 19 14.87 1.91 -8.54
N LYS A 20 15.58 3.01 -8.86
CA LYS A 20 16.11 3.99 -7.90
C LYS A 20 16.97 3.38 -6.78
N VAL A 21 17.77 2.37 -7.11
CA VAL A 21 18.72 1.71 -6.19
C VAL A 21 20.14 1.76 -6.73
N THR A 22 21.12 1.35 -5.94
CA THR A 22 22.50 1.19 -6.42
C THR A 22 22.67 -0.16 -7.11
N VAL A 23 23.59 -0.25 -8.08
CA VAL A 23 23.92 -1.52 -8.78
C VAL A 23 24.28 -2.65 -7.81
N PRO A 24 25.10 -2.44 -6.75
CA PRO A 24 25.38 -3.49 -5.76
C PRO A 24 24.12 -3.98 -5.03
N LYS A 25 23.21 -3.07 -4.63
CA LYS A 25 21.96 -3.44 -3.97
C LYS A 25 21.06 -4.24 -4.92
N LEU A 26 20.92 -3.78 -6.16
CA LEU A 26 20.16 -4.49 -7.21
C LEU A 26 20.66 -5.93 -7.38
N LEU A 27 21.98 -6.14 -7.48
CA LEU A 27 22.58 -7.47 -7.66
C LEU A 27 22.37 -8.38 -6.45
N VAL A 28 22.50 -7.86 -5.23
CA VAL A 28 22.26 -8.62 -3.99
C VAL A 28 20.79 -9.01 -3.89
N ASP A 29 19.89 -8.06 -4.06
CA ASP A 29 18.45 -8.29 -3.96
C ASP A 29 17.99 -9.26 -5.08
N SER A 30 18.57 -9.16 -6.29
CA SER A 30 18.35 -10.12 -7.38
C SER A 30 18.86 -11.52 -7.07
N ALA A 31 20.07 -11.64 -6.52
CA ALA A 31 20.62 -12.95 -6.18
C ALA A 31 19.82 -13.63 -5.06
N LEU A 32 19.32 -12.87 -4.08
CA LEU A 32 18.52 -13.38 -2.97
C LEU A 32 17.06 -13.66 -3.36
N ALA A 33 16.49 -12.90 -4.30
CA ALA A 33 15.12 -13.06 -4.77
C ALA A 33 14.97 -14.04 -5.96
N GLY A 34 16.06 -14.56 -6.53
CA GLY A 34 16.02 -15.51 -7.65
C GLY A 34 16.09 -14.88 -9.05
N GLY A 35 16.53 -13.63 -9.18
CA GLY A 35 16.82 -12.92 -10.43
C GLY A 35 16.39 -11.46 -10.42
N ALA A 36 16.81 -10.69 -11.44
CA ALA A 36 16.49 -9.26 -11.55
C ALA A 36 14.99 -8.96 -11.73
N ALA A 37 14.23 -9.88 -12.33
CA ALA A 37 12.78 -9.78 -12.47
C ALA A 37 12.04 -10.02 -11.13
N ALA A 38 12.56 -10.90 -10.27
CA ALA A 38 12.04 -11.13 -8.93
C ALA A 38 12.53 -10.07 -7.93
N ALA A 39 13.72 -9.49 -8.16
CA ALA A 39 14.13 -8.25 -7.51
C ALA A 39 13.13 -7.17 -7.86
N ALA A 40 12.86 -6.90 -9.13
CA ALA A 40 11.93 -5.87 -9.60
C ALA A 40 10.50 -5.92 -9.03
N ALA A 41 10.04 -7.07 -8.52
CA ALA A 41 8.87 -7.18 -7.64
C ALA A 41 9.12 -6.54 -6.24
N ASN A 42 9.93 -5.48 -6.22
CA ASN A 42 10.88 -5.04 -5.20
C ASN A 42 10.23 -4.27 -4.06
N GLU A 43 11.03 -4.10 -3.01
CA GLU A 43 10.82 -3.29 -1.80
C GLU A 43 9.97 -2.00 -1.98
N SER A 44 10.02 -1.31 -3.12
CA SER A 44 9.19 -0.14 -3.41
C SER A 44 7.69 -0.45 -3.44
N VAL A 45 7.30 -1.59 -4.03
CA VAL A 45 5.91 -2.06 -4.03
C VAL A 45 5.49 -2.43 -2.61
N ARG A 46 6.35 -3.11 -1.84
CA ARG A 46 6.10 -3.37 -0.40
C ARG A 46 5.94 -2.08 0.40
N HIS A 47 6.82 -1.10 0.20
CA HIS A 47 6.76 0.19 0.88
C HIS A 47 5.48 0.96 0.53
N GLU A 48 5.09 0.97 -0.74
CA GLU A 48 3.86 1.62 -1.19
C GLU A 48 2.61 0.93 -0.65
N VAL A 49 2.57 -0.40 -0.66
CA VAL A 49 1.51 -1.20 -0.03
C VAL A 49 1.44 -0.94 1.48
N ILE A 50 2.57 -0.91 2.19
CA ILE A 50 2.61 -0.60 3.63
C ILE A 50 2.12 0.82 3.90
N ALA A 51 2.56 1.81 3.10
CA ALA A 51 2.11 3.20 3.23
C ALA A 51 0.60 3.34 2.99
N GLN A 52 0.09 2.68 1.96
CA GLN A 52 -1.35 2.59 1.66
C GLN A 52 -2.13 1.93 2.81
N MET A 53 -1.61 0.83 3.38
CA MET A 53 -2.20 0.17 4.55
C MET A 53 -2.26 1.09 5.78
N PHE A 54 -1.21 1.87 6.04
CA PHE A 54 -1.22 2.85 7.12
C PHE A 54 -2.24 3.97 6.89
N ALA A 55 -2.36 4.47 5.65
CA ALA A 55 -3.35 5.47 5.29
C ALA A 55 -4.78 4.93 5.50
N THR A 56 -5.04 3.71 5.02
CA THR A 56 -6.29 2.96 5.20
C THR A 56 -6.63 2.75 6.68
N HIS A 57 -5.67 2.27 7.48
CA HIS A 57 -5.85 2.09 8.93
C HIS A 57 -6.22 3.40 9.63
N ARG A 58 -5.59 4.52 9.23
CA ARG A 58 -5.89 5.84 9.81
C ARG A 58 -7.28 6.33 9.44
N LEU A 59 -7.73 6.09 8.20
CA LEU A 59 -9.10 6.36 7.78
C LEU A 59 -10.08 5.53 8.62
N LEU A 60 -9.85 4.22 8.74
CA LEU A 60 -10.70 3.33 9.53
C LEU A 60 -10.80 3.76 11.01
N ALA A 61 -9.69 4.19 11.62
CA ALA A 61 -9.69 4.72 12.98
C ALA A 61 -10.53 6.00 13.10
N GLY A 62 -10.50 6.88 12.08
CA GLY A 62 -11.37 8.05 12.01
C GLY A 62 -12.84 7.67 11.93
N LEU A 63 -13.18 6.66 11.10
CA LEU A 63 -14.55 6.16 10.95
C LEU A 63 -15.04 5.53 12.26
N ALA A 64 -14.24 4.71 12.93
CA ALA A 64 -14.56 4.14 14.23
C ALA A 64 -14.82 5.22 15.30
N ASN A 65 -14.01 6.29 15.30
CA ASN A 65 -14.23 7.43 16.19
C ASN A 65 -15.54 8.16 15.89
N ASN A 66 -15.88 8.37 14.62
CA ASN A 66 -17.12 9.03 14.23
C ASN A 66 -18.33 8.19 14.65
N VAL A 67 -18.31 6.88 14.37
CA VAL A 67 -19.37 5.94 14.81
C VAL A 67 -19.51 5.94 16.34
N ASN A 68 -18.40 5.95 17.08
CA ASN A 68 -18.44 6.00 18.54
C ASN A 68 -19.03 7.32 19.08
N GLN A 69 -18.74 8.45 18.43
CA GLN A 69 -19.34 9.74 18.77
C GLN A 69 -20.84 9.77 18.50
N MET A 70 -21.26 9.20 17.37
CA MET A 70 -22.67 9.10 16.98
C MET A 70 -23.45 8.21 17.95
N ALA A 71 -22.86 7.08 18.38
CA ALA A 71 -23.44 6.22 19.40
C ALA A 71 -23.59 6.95 20.74
N LYS A 72 -22.57 7.67 21.19
CA LYS A 72 -22.63 8.49 22.41
C LYS A 72 -23.71 9.58 22.33
N ALA A 73 -23.78 10.30 21.22
CA ALA A 73 -24.76 11.36 21.02
C ALA A 73 -26.20 10.80 20.94
N THR A 74 -26.38 9.64 20.29
CA THR A 74 -27.68 8.94 20.24
C THR A 74 -28.09 8.46 21.64
N ASN A 75 -27.16 7.87 22.40
CA ASN A 75 -27.44 7.43 23.78
C ASN A 75 -27.75 8.61 24.72
N ALA A 76 -27.13 9.78 24.50
CA ALA A 76 -27.35 10.97 25.31
C ALA A 76 -28.69 11.66 25.00
N THR A 77 -29.12 11.66 23.73
CA THR A 77 -30.30 12.40 23.27
C THR A 77 -31.54 11.52 23.05
N GLY A 78 -31.38 10.20 23.03
CA GLY A 78 -32.43 9.24 22.67
C GLY A 78 -32.86 9.32 21.20
N SER A 79 -32.13 10.07 20.37
CA SER A 79 -32.51 10.35 18.98
C SER A 79 -31.31 10.19 18.04
N VAL A 80 -31.56 9.59 16.88
CA VAL A 80 -30.56 9.47 15.82
C VAL A 80 -30.40 10.83 15.13
N GLN A 81 -29.17 11.33 15.04
CA GLN A 81 -28.92 12.61 14.34
C GLN A 81 -29.14 12.45 12.83
N ALA A 82 -29.70 13.48 12.18
CA ALA A 82 -30.00 13.43 10.74
C ALA A 82 -28.77 13.13 9.86
N GLU A 83 -27.59 13.61 10.25
CA GLU A 83 -26.33 13.41 9.52
C GLU A 83 -25.70 12.02 9.74
N MET A 84 -26.26 11.22 10.64
CA MET A 84 -25.77 9.87 10.97
C MET A 84 -25.78 8.95 9.76
N VAL A 85 -26.85 8.99 8.96
CA VAL A 85 -27.00 8.16 7.77
C VAL A 85 -25.98 8.54 6.70
N ALA A 86 -25.76 9.83 6.48
CA ALA A 86 -24.77 10.32 5.51
C ALA A 86 -23.34 9.92 5.93
N THR A 87 -23.02 10.04 7.22
CA THR A 87 -21.71 9.65 7.76
C THR A 87 -21.48 8.15 7.59
N LEU A 88 -22.46 7.31 7.94
CA LEU A 88 -22.37 5.85 7.77
C LEU A 88 -22.31 5.42 6.29
N THR A 89 -22.98 6.15 5.41
CA THR A 89 -22.88 5.90 3.95
C THR A 89 -21.46 6.16 3.47
N LYS A 90 -20.84 7.27 3.90
CA LYS A 90 -19.45 7.58 3.56
C LYS A 90 -18.45 6.58 4.14
N VAL A 91 -18.71 6.11 5.36
CA VAL A 91 -17.94 5.01 6.00
C VAL A 91 -17.97 3.77 5.11
N ARG A 92 -19.15 3.40 4.60
CA ARG A 92 -19.32 2.24 3.73
C ARG A 92 -18.60 2.39 2.39
N GLU A 93 -18.71 3.55 1.75
CA GLU A 93 -17.97 3.84 0.50
C GLU A 93 -16.45 3.72 0.67
N VAL A 94 -15.91 4.17 1.81
CA VAL A 94 -14.48 4.05 2.11
C VAL A 94 -14.10 2.60 2.35
N ALA A 95 -14.92 1.82 3.05
CA ALA A 95 -14.70 0.38 3.23
C ALA A 95 -14.70 -0.37 1.88
N ASP A 96 -15.69 -0.11 1.03
CA ASP A 96 -15.80 -0.71 -0.31
C ASP A 96 -14.60 -0.33 -1.22
N HIS A 97 -14.00 0.85 -1.00
CA HIS A 97 -12.78 1.26 -1.70
C HIS A 97 -11.55 0.50 -1.21
N ILE A 98 -11.46 0.25 0.10
CA ILE A 98 -10.38 -0.55 0.69
C ILE A 98 -10.45 -2.00 0.20
N ASP A 99 -11.64 -2.60 0.19
CA ASP A 99 -11.83 -3.99 -0.25
C ASP A 99 -11.39 -4.17 -1.71
N ARG A 100 -11.83 -3.27 -2.62
CA ARG A 100 -11.39 -3.29 -4.02
C ARG A 100 -9.87 -3.17 -4.18
N PHE A 101 -9.24 -2.30 -3.39
CA PHE A 101 -7.79 -2.13 -3.43
C PHE A 101 -7.05 -3.39 -2.95
N VAL A 102 -7.59 -4.10 -1.96
CA VAL A 102 -7.03 -5.39 -1.48
C VAL A 102 -7.19 -6.49 -2.55
N ASP A 103 -8.33 -6.52 -3.25
CA ASP A 103 -8.57 -7.46 -4.34
C ASP A 103 -7.59 -7.21 -5.50
N GLU A 104 -7.44 -5.95 -5.94
CA GLU A 104 -6.50 -5.54 -6.99
C GLU A 104 -5.05 -5.92 -6.65
N LEU A 105 -4.63 -5.73 -5.38
CA LEU A 105 -3.30 -6.15 -4.92
C LEU A 105 -3.13 -7.67 -4.92
N SER A 106 -4.18 -8.43 -4.59
CA SER A 106 -4.13 -9.89 -4.58
C SER A 106 -4.02 -10.46 -5.99
N GLU A 107 -4.77 -9.89 -6.95
CA GLU A 107 -4.69 -10.23 -8.37
C GLU A 107 -3.32 -9.89 -8.98
N ALA A 108 -2.73 -8.75 -8.62
CA ALA A 108 -1.42 -8.34 -9.12
C ALA A 108 -0.25 -9.20 -8.59
N SER A 109 -0.48 -10.02 -7.56
CA SER A 109 0.51 -10.90 -6.94
C SER A 109 0.44 -12.37 -7.40
N SER A 110 -0.55 -12.70 -8.25
CA SER A 110 -0.81 -14.05 -8.79
C SER A 110 -0.27 -14.19 -10.22
#